data_AF-A0A6P0TZK0-F1
#
_entry.id   AF-A0A6P0TZK0-F1
#
_cell.length_a   1.000
_cell.length_b   1.000
_cell.length_c   1.000
_cell.angle_alpha   90.00
_cell.angle_beta   90.00
_cell.angle_gamma   90.00
#
_symmetry.space_group_name_H-M   'P 1'
#
loop_
_entity.id
_entity.type
_entity.pdbx_description
1 polymer ?
#
loop_
_entity_poly.entity_id
_entity_poly.type
_entity_poly.pdbx_seq_one_letter_code
_entity_poly.pdbx_strand_id
1 'polypeptide(L)'
;MTNKILRHRYKIISELGKGGFGTTYLAVDLDLPDRPQCVVKQLTPSDPRPQVFQVAKNLFDKEAKILHRLGKHEQIPQLFAYFEEGGQFYLVQEFIEGNDLTKEIYPGKKISEEQAIQLLTEILKILKYVHEENVIHRDLKPQNIMRIKSDGKIVLIDFGAVKEIKGLTLTSAGQTATTIVVGTPGYMPSEQAAGQPKFCSDLYAVGMMTIEALTGVPVNQFPKDSSTGEIIWKYRVNVSDDLGRVLDKMVLYDWRDRYHSIDEVLAELRIGSYSANPTTYQTTIPPGKPVNNPSTTLVGSTVVPNIGNLPQRQPLSSSNVPPVSASGIDYTKLRDLLATEKWKEANNQTNIVMTKAAKGKKLNSKNIKEIPGVDLQIIDQLWVKYSNGHFGFSVQKQIYLDTGNLPLKFRKETYKLFGEKVGWKLKRNWGFLGGWLSKDNIIFERKAARGHLPYVMVNVAGENVLVYILERLCEFWLLVGIGFVLACVFNGFLVDGFMLFVFWVFIRGVSGNSVHLWYSSLVWSHNLICTLSQKLDEHHSI
;
A
#
# COMPACT_ATOMS: atom_id res chain seq x y z
N MET A 1 -13.52 1.66 -42.03
CA MET A 1 -14.78 0.95 -41.66
C MET A 1 -15.96 1.92 -41.52
N THR A 2 -16.15 2.88 -42.44
CA THR A 2 -17.04 4.05 -42.26
C THR A 2 -18.44 3.92 -42.89
N ASN A 3 -18.97 2.70 -43.06
CA ASN A 3 -20.32 2.47 -43.62
C ASN A 3 -21.07 1.28 -42.98
N LYS A 4 -20.65 0.82 -41.80
CA LYS A 4 -21.35 -0.27 -41.12
C LYS A 4 -22.67 0.25 -40.55
N ILE A 5 -23.77 -0.43 -40.85
CA ILE A 5 -25.08 -0.20 -40.23
C ILE A 5 -25.36 -1.38 -39.31
N LEU A 6 -25.66 -1.10 -38.05
CA LEU A 6 -25.98 -2.09 -37.03
C LEU A 6 -27.49 -2.16 -36.83
N ARG A 7 -28.03 -3.38 -36.77
CA ARG A 7 -29.48 -3.63 -36.58
C ARG A 7 -30.35 -2.85 -37.56
N HIS A 8 -29.85 -2.63 -38.78
CA HIS A 8 -30.48 -1.81 -39.83
C HIS A 8 -30.86 -0.36 -39.43
N ARG A 9 -30.42 0.12 -38.25
CA ARG A 9 -30.86 1.37 -37.65
C ARG A 9 -29.71 2.31 -37.33
N TYR A 10 -28.61 1.80 -36.77
CA TYR A 10 -27.53 2.65 -36.28
C TYR A 10 -26.38 2.67 -37.29
N LYS A 11 -26.20 3.80 -37.99
CA LYS A 11 -25.09 3.96 -38.93
C LYS A 11 -23.85 4.48 -38.20
N ILE A 12 -22.78 3.70 -38.19
CA ILE A 12 -21.50 4.11 -37.61
C ILE A 12 -20.88 5.23 -38.45
N ILE A 13 -20.59 6.35 -37.79
CA ILE A 13 -19.93 7.52 -38.37
C ILE A 13 -18.43 7.46 -38.16
N SER A 14 -18.00 7.24 -36.92
CA SER A 14 -16.58 7.22 -36.54
C SER A 14 -16.34 6.40 -35.29
N GLU A 15 -15.09 6.00 -35.07
CA GLU A 15 -14.63 5.42 -33.81
C GLU A 15 -14.29 6.56 -32.84
N LEU A 16 -14.89 6.56 -31.65
CA LEU A 16 -14.60 7.51 -30.58
C LEU A 16 -13.44 7.03 -29.70
N GLY A 17 -13.28 5.72 -29.57
CA GLY A 17 -12.15 5.15 -28.82
C GLY A 17 -12.20 3.63 -28.69
N LYS A 18 -11.07 3.06 -28.28
CA LYS A 18 -10.93 1.65 -27.89
C LYS A 18 -10.39 1.55 -26.47
N GLY A 19 -10.98 0.67 -25.67
CA GLY A 19 -10.60 0.50 -24.27
C GLY A 19 -10.87 -0.90 -23.72
N GLY A 20 -10.84 -1.01 -22.39
CA GLY A 20 -11.15 -2.26 -21.67
C GLY A 20 -12.56 -2.81 -21.94
N PHE A 21 -13.48 -1.95 -22.36
CA PHE A 21 -14.87 -2.27 -22.72
C PHE A 21 -15.07 -2.68 -24.20
N GLY A 22 -14.01 -2.71 -25.02
CA GLY A 22 -14.16 -2.91 -26.47
C GLY A 22 -14.06 -1.59 -27.23
N THR A 23 -14.88 -1.41 -28.27
CA THR A 23 -14.82 -0.24 -29.16
C THR A 23 -16.07 0.63 -29.01
N THR A 24 -15.87 1.94 -28.86
CA THR A 24 -16.93 2.93 -28.78
C THR A 24 -16.98 3.71 -30.09
N TYR A 25 -18.18 3.85 -30.65
CA TYR A 25 -18.43 4.52 -31.92
C TYR A 25 -19.40 5.67 -31.75
N LEU A 26 -19.22 6.71 -32.56
CA LEU A 26 -20.26 7.68 -32.86
C LEU A 26 -21.13 7.11 -33.98
N ALA A 27 -22.45 7.15 -33.81
CA ALA A 27 -23.41 6.71 -34.80
C ALA A 27 -24.55 7.72 -34.93
N VAL A 28 -25.37 7.54 -35.96
CA VAL A 28 -26.66 8.22 -36.10
C VAL A 28 -27.78 7.19 -36.13
N ASP A 29 -28.91 7.53 -35.50
CA ASP A 29 -30.12 6.73 -35.53
C ASP A 29 -30.92 7.01 -36.81
N LEU A 30 -31.00 6.05 -37.72
CA LEU A 30 -31.65 6.24 -39.03
C LEU A 30 -33.18 6.22 -38.96
N ASP A 31 -33.76 5.69 -37.87
CA ASP A 31 -35.21 5.54 -37.74
C ASP A 31 -35.89 6.83 -37.25
N LEU A 32 -35.12 7.75 -36.66
CA LEU A 32 -35.63 9.03 -36.15
C LEU A 32 -35.50 10.13 -37.21
N PRO A 33 -36.49 11.04 -37.36
CA PRO A 33 -36.53 12.05 -38.42
C PRO A 33 -35.27 12.92 -38.52
N ASP A 34 -34.77 13.39 -37.36
CA ASP A 34 -33.63 14.29 -37.27
C ASP A 34 -32.28 13.56 -37.27
N ARG A 35 -32.31 12.22 -37.35
CA ARG A 35 -31.14 11.34 -37.30
C ARG A 35 -30.15 11.70 -36.19
N PRO A 36 -30.61 11.79 -34.93
CA PRO A 36 -29.79 12.25 -33.83
C PRO A 36 -28.56 11.35 -33.65
N GLN A 37 -27.49 11.98 -33.17
CA GLN A 37 -26.26 11.27 -32.83
C GLN A 37 -26.46 10.41 -31.58
N CYS A 38 -25.82 9.24 -31.58
CA CYS A 38 -25.79 8.32 -30.45
C CYS A 38 -24.42 7.69 -30.31
N VAL A 39 -24.14 7.15 -29.14
CA VAL A 39 -22.92 6.38 -28.87
C VAL A 39 -23.26 4.90 -28.93
N VAL A 40 -22.49 4.14 -29.71
CA VAL A 40 -22.57 2.69 -29.77
C VAL A 40 -21.33 2.08 -29.14
N LYS A 41 -21.49 1.35 -28.05
CA LYS A 41 -20.44 0.56 -27.41
C LYS A 41 -20.54 -0.89 -27.84
N GLN A 42 -19.50 -1.37 -28.51
CA GLN A 42 -19.36 -2.76 -28.90
C GLN A 42 -18.51 -3.53 -27.88
N LEU A 43 -19.10 -4.59 -27.33
CA LEU A 43 -18.50 -5.49 -26.34
C LEU A 43 -18.28 -6.87 -26.97
N THR A 44 -17.04 -7.35 -26.90
CA THR A 44 -16.62 -8.64 -27.44
C THR A 44 -16.09 -9.53 -26.31
N PRO A 45 -16.73 -10.67 -26.00
CA PRO A 45 -16.13 -11.69 -25.16
C PRO A 45 -14.80 -12.14 -25.78
N SER A 46 -13.74 -12.23 -24.99
CA SER A 46 -12.43 -12.71 -25.50
C SER A 46 -12.39 -14.22 -25.72
N ASP A 47 -13.38 -14.93 -25.17
CA ASP A 47 -13.51 -16.37 -25.28
C ASP A 47 -14.87 -16.73 -25.92
N PRO A 48 -14.87 -17.37 -27.10
CA PRO A 48 -16.09 -17.68 -27.84
C PRO A 48 -16.84 -18.90 -27.30
N ARG A 49 -16.34 -19.58 -26.25
CA ARG A 49 -16.99 -20.78 -25.70
C ARG A 49 -18.41 -20.45 -25.20
N PRO A 50 -19.43 -21.29 -25.48
CA PRO A 50 -20.82 -20.99 -25.12
C PRO A 50 -21.06 -20.66 -23.65
N GLN A 51 -20.33 -21.31 -22.74
CA GLN A 51 -20.39 -21.07 -21.30
C GLN A 51 -19.93 -19.66 -20.93
N VAL A 52 -18.83 -19.19 -21.53
CA VAL A 52 -18.32 -17.84 -21.31
C VAL A 52 -19.24 -16.81 -21.95
N PHE A 53 -19.71 -17.09 -23.17
CA PHE A 53 -20.66 -16.24 -23.87
C PHE A 53 -21.95 -16.02 -23.08
N GLN A 54 -22.50 -17.06 -22.45
CA GLN A 54 -23.71 -16.94 -21.63
C GLN A 54 -23.48 -16.07 -20.38
N VAL A 55 -22.32 -16.18 -19.73
CA VAL A 55 -21.98 -15.30 -18.60
C VAL A 55 -21.79 -13.86 -19.07
N ALA A 56 -21.13 -13.65 -20.21
CA ALA A 56 -20.99 -12.34 -20.83
C ALA A 56 -22.35 -11.70 -21.13
N LYS A 57 -23.28 -12.47 -21.70
CA LYS A 57 -24.65 -12.03 -21.98
C LYS A 57 -25.38 -11.62 -20.70
N ASN A 58 -25.27 -12.39 -19.63
CA ASN A 58 -25.89 -12.06 -18.35
C ASN A 58 -25.36 -10.73 -17.76
N LEU A 59 -24.04 -10.48 -17.86
CA LEU A 59 -23.44 -9.22 -17.42
C LEU A 59 -23.89 -8.05 -18.29
N PHE A 60 -23.96 -8.26 -19.60
CA PHE A 60 -24.45 -7.27 -20.56
C PHE A 60 -25.92 -6.90 -20.31
N ASP A 61 -26.79 -7.89 -20.13
CA ASP A 61 -28.21 -7.67 -19.83
C ASP A 61 -28.39 -6.94 -18.48
N LYS A 62 -27.55 -7.25 -17.49
CA LYS A 62 -27.57 -6.58 -16.19
C LYS A 62 -27.21 -5.10 -16.32
N GLU A 63 -26.19 -4.78 -17.11
CA GLU A 63 -25.79 -3.39 -17.36
C GLU A 63 -26.86 -2.62 -18.12
N ALA A 64 -27.44 -3.19 -19.17
CA ALA A 64 -28.52 -2.57 -19.91
C ALA A 64 -29.69 -2.21 -18.98
N LYS A 65 -30.05 -3.09 -18.04
CA LYS A 65 -31.08 -2.82 -17.03
C LYS A 65 -30.69 -1.68 -16.08
N ILE A 66 -29.43 -1.64 -15.63
CA ILE A 66 -28.92 -0.58 -14.76
C ILE A 66 -28.97 0.76 -15.50
N LEU A 67 -28.42 0.85 -16.70
CA LEU A 67 -28.40 2.08 -17.50
C LEU A 67 -29.80 2.54 -17.87
N HIS A 68 -30.71 1.63 -18.23
CA HIS A 68 -32.11 1.99 -18.51
C HIS A 68 -32.80 2.62 -17.29
N ARG A 69 -32.53 2.10 -16.09
CA ARG A 69 -33.10 2.62 -14.85
C ARG A 69 -32.50 3.98 -14.47
N LEU A 70 -31.17 4.10 -14.53
CA LEU A 70 -30.43 5.30 -14.11
C LEU A 70 -30.53 6.44 -15.13
N GLY A 71 -30.63 6.13 -16.42
CA GLY A 71 -30.73 7.11 -17.53
C GLY A 71 -32.05 7.88 -17.57
N LYS A 72 -32.87 7.80 -16.52
CA LYS A 72 -33.98 8.72 -16.28
C LYS A 72 -33.51 10.06 -15.71
N HIS A 73 -32.29 10.13 -15.19
CA HIS A 73 -31.69 11.34 -14.66
C HIS A 73 -30.91 12.07 -15.76
N GLU A 74 -31.06 13.39 -15.86
CA GLU A 74 -30.42 14.26 -16.87
C GLU A 74 -28.87 14.25 -16.86
N GLN A 75 -28.24 13.63 -15.86
CA GLN A 75 -26.79 13.59 -15.70
C GLN A 75 -26.24 12.16 -15.90
N ILE A 76 -27.04 11.28 -16.50
CA ILE A 76 -26.66 9.92 -16.88
C ILE A 76 -27.24 9.66 -18.28
N PRO A 77 -26.45 9.20 -19.26
CA PRO A 77 -26.93 8.99 -20.63
C PRO A 77 -28.11 8.03 -20.69
N GLN A 78 -29.15 8.41 -21.43
CA GLN A 78 -30.27 7.52 -21.68
C GLN A 78 -29.85 6.31 -22.52
N LEU A 79 -30.32 5.11 -22.17
CA LEU A 79 -30.19 3.93 -23.01
C LEU A 79 -31.27 3.94 -24.11
N PHE A 80 -30.83 3.92 -25.37
CA PHE A 80 -31.74 3.85 -26.54
C PHE A 80 -32.00 2.40 -26.97
N ALA A 81 -30.97 1.56 -26.98
CA ALA A 81 -31.10 0.16 -27.32
C ALA A 81 -29.97 -0.67 -26.74
N TYR A 82 -30.21 -1.97 -26.61
CA TYR A 82 -29.18 -2.99 -26.41
C TYR A 82 -29.53 -4.19 -27.29
N PHE A 83 -28.53 -4.80 -27.94
CA PHE A 83 -28.77 -5.94 -28.83
C PHE A 83 -27.51 -6.76 -29.06
N GLU A 84 -27.70 -7.94 -29.65
CA GLU A 84 -26.66 -8.84 -30.12
C GLU A 84 -26.69 -8.90 -31.65
N GLU A 85 -25.53 -8.81 -32.31
CA GLU A 85 -25.42 -8.95 -33.76
C GLU A 85 -24.04 -9.53 -34.13
N GLY A 86 -24.02 -10.64 -34.85
CA GLY A 86 -22.78 -11.30 -35.27
C GLY A 86 -21.91 -11.81 -34.10
N GLY A 87 -22.54 -12.29 -33.02
CA GLY A 87 -21.83 -12.78 -31.82
C GLY A 87 -21.18 -11.67 -30.99
N GLN A 88 -21.64 -10.43 -31.16
CA GLN A 88 -21.14 -9.25 -30.46
C GLN A 88 -22.29 -8.55 -29.76
N PHE A 89 -22.01 -7.92 -28.62
CA PHE A 89 -23.01 -7.18 -27.86
C PHE A 89 -22.85 -5.67 -28.09
N TYR A 90 -23.97 -4.95 -28.22
CA TYR A 90 -24.00 -3.52 -28.51
C TYR A 90 -24.92 -2.77 -27.56
N LEU A 91 -24.38 -1.78 -26.83
CA LEU A 91 -25.16 -0.80 -26.08
C LEU A 91 -25.23 0.50 -26.89
N VAL A 92 -26.43 1.01 -27.10
CA VAL A 92 -26.68 2.30 -27.76
C VAL A 92 -27.25 3.26 -26.74
N GLN A 93 -26.57 4.39 -26.56
CA GLN A 93 -26.90 5.40 -25.57
C GLN A 93 -26.86 6.80 -26.18
N GLU A 94 -27.42 7.74 -25.44
CA GLU A 94 -27.33 9.16 -25.74
C GLU A 94 -25.88 9.63 -25.98
N PHE A 95 -25.72 10.48 -26.99
CA PHE A 95 -24.46 11.18 -27.24
C PHE A 95 -24.42 12.48 -26.43
N ILE A 96 -23.43 12.57 -25.55
CA ILE A 96 -23.22 13.75 -24.71
C ILE A 96 -22.29 14.71 -25.44
N GLU A 97 -22.80 15.86 -25.88
CA GLU A 97 -21.99 16.89 -26.50
C GLU A 97 -21.19 17.67 -25.44
N GLY A 98 -20.01 17.16 -25.12
CA GLY A 98 -19.18 17.66 -24.04
C GLY A 98 -17.72 17.31 -24.20
N ASN A 99 -16.93 17.67 -23.20
CA ASN A 99 -15.58 17.16 -23.03
C ASN A 99 -15.51 16.38 -21.72
N ASP A 100 -14.74 15.31 -21.70
CA ASP A 100 -14.46 14.64 -20.44
C ASP A 100 -13.56 15.51 -19.53
N LEU A 101 -13.60 15.26 -18.22
CA LEU A 101 -12.88 16.07 -17.24
C LEU A 101 -11.35 16.01 -17.39
N THR A 102 -10.76 15.18 -18.26
CA THR A 102 -9.30 15.28 -18.51
C THR A 102 -8.89 16.59 -19.17
N LYS A 103 -9.84 17.33 -19.76
CA LYS A 103 -9.60 18.70 -20.24
C LYS A 103 -9.52 19.72 -19.11
N GLU A 104 -10.12 19.40 -17.96
CA GLU A 104 -10.14 20.25 -16.78
C GLU A 104 -9.06 19.84 -15.77
N ILE A 105 -8.83 18.53 -15.63
CA ILE A 105 -7.93 17.85 -14.71
C ILE A 105 -6.82 17.18 -15.53
N TYR A 106 -5.67 17.83 -15.63
CA TYR A 106 -4.51 17.28 -16.33
C TYR A 106 -3.20 17.62 -15.61
N PRO A 107 -2.13 16.84 -15.84
CA PRO A 107 -0.88 16.99 -15.11
C PRO A 107 -0.33 18.42 -15.18
N GLY A 108 0.03 18.98 -14.03
CA GLY A 108 0.61 20.32 -13.89
C GLY A 108 -0.41 21.45 -13.71
N LYS A 109 -1.70 21.26 -14.03
CA LYS A 109 -2.75 22.24 -13.75
C LYS A 109 -3.32 22.03 -12.35
N LYS A 110 -3.42 23.12 -11.59
CA LYS A 110 -4.09 23.15 -10.28
C LYS A 110 -5.36 23.99 -10.36
N ILE A 111 -6.39 23.59 -9.64
CA ILE A 111 -7.61 24.40 -9.45
C ILE A 111 -7.63 24.99 -8.04
N SER A 112 -8.42 26.04 -7.84
CA SER A 112 -8.62 26.62 -6.51
C SER A 112 -9.38 25.66 -5.59
N GLU A 113 -9.26 25.86 -4.29
CA GLU A 113 -10.06 25.13 -3.29
C GLU A 113 -11.56 25.27 -3.55
N GLU A 114 -12.04 26.47 -3.88
CA GLU A 114 -13.44 26.72 -4.24
C GLU A 114 -13.88 25.89 -5.46
N GLN A 115 -13.06 25.88 -6.52
CA GLN A 115 -13.33 25.06 -7.71
C GLN A 115 -13.33 23.56 -7.39
N ALA A 116 -12.44 23.12 -6.50
CA ALA A 116 -12.37 21.73 -6.06
C ALA A 116 -13.60 21.32 -5.24
N ILE A 117 -14.07 22.17 -4.34
CA ILE A 117 -15.31 21.96 -3.56
C ILE A 117 -16.52 21.93 -4.49
N GLN A 118 -16.59 22.84 -5.47
CA GLN A 118 -17.66 22.84 -6.46
C GLN A 118 -17.68 21.54 -7.26
N LEU A 119 -16.55 21.13 -7.83
CA LEU A 119 -16.42 19.88 -8.59
C LEU A 119 -16.78 18.65 -7.74
N LEU A 120 -16.23 18.56 -6.53
CA LEU A 120 -16.52 17.49 -5.57
C LEU A 120 -18.04 17.42 -5.30
N THR A 121 -18.65 18.57 -5.02
CA THR A 121 -20.09 18.65 -4.72
C THR A 121 -20.96 18.27 -5.92
N GLU A 122 -20.61 18.71 -7.12
CA GLU A 122 -21.30 18.33 -8.36
C GLU A 122 -21.28 16.81 -8.57
N ILE A 123 -20.11 16.17 -8.42
CA ILE A 123 -19.94 14.72 -8.58
C ILE A 123 -20.72 13.96 -7.49
N LEU A 124 -20.61 14.39 -6.23
CA LEU A 124 -21.31 13.73 -5.12
C LEU A 124 -22.84 13.79 -5.27
N LYS A 125 -23.40 14.88 -5.80
CA LYS A 125 -24.85 15.02 -6.03
C LYS A 125 -25.39 13.95 -6.98
N ILE A 126 -24.77 13.78 -8.14
CA ILE A 126 -25.21 12.75 -9.09
C ILE A 126 -24.87 11.34 -8.60
N LEU A 127 -23.74 11.16 -7.92
CA LEU A 127 -23.37 9.87 -7.35
C LEU A 127 -24.36 9.44 -6.25
N LYS A 128 -24.99 10.38 -5.54
CA LYS A 128 -26.02 10.10 -4.54
C LYS A 128 -27.20 9.38 -5.15
N TYR A 129 -27.72 9.91 -6.26
CA TYR A 129 -28.78 9.26 -7.03
C TYR A 129 -28.39 7.83 -7.46
N VAL A 130 -27.16 7.64 -7.93
CA VAL A 130 -26.65 6.30 -8.31
C VAL A 130 -26.64 5.33 -7.12
N HIS A 131 -26.19 5.79 -5.95
CA HIS A 131 -26.10 4.96 -4.74
C HIS A 131 -27.48 4.65 -4.15
N GLU A 132 -28.44 5.58 -4.21
CA GLU A 132 -29.84 5.37 -3.80
C GLU A 132 -30.53 4.28 -4.63
N GLU A 133 -30.15 4.15 -5.90
CA GLU A 133 -30.57 3.06 -6.80
C GLU A 133 -29.82 1.73 -6.56
N ASN A 134 -29.03 1.66 -5.48
CA ASN A 134 -28.19 0.53 -5.07
C ASN A 134 -27.16 0.12 -6.14
N VAL A 135 -26.60 1.10 -6.84
CA VAL A 135 -25.55 0.89 -7.85
C VAL A 135 -24.23 1.45 -7.34
N ILE A 136 -23.14 0.72 -7.60
CA ILE A 136 -21.77 1.20 -7.42
C ILE A 136 -21.19 1.41 -8.81
N HIS A 137 -20.62 2.57 -9.10
CA HIS A 137 -20.11 2.93 -10.42
C HIS A 137 -18.85 2.12 -10.79
N ARG A 138 -17.92 1.95 -9.84
CA ARG A 138 -16.69 1.12 -9.93
C ARG A 138 -15.60 1.60 -10.88
N ASP A 139 -15.83 2.59 -11.73
CA ASP A 139 -14.79 3.17 -12.58
C ASP A 139 -14.89 4.69 -12.66
N LEU A 140 -15.13 5.38 -11.53
CA LEU A 140 -15.06 6.83 -11.51
C LEU A 140 -13.63 7.32 -11.73
N LYS A 141 -13.47 8.22 -12.70
CA LYS A 141 -12.22 8.87 -13.12
C LYS A 141 -12.55 10.03 -14.06
N PRO A 142 -11.63 10.98 -14.32
CA PRO A 142 -11.91 12.12 -15.18
C PRO A 142 -12.46 11.76 -16.57
N GLN A 143 -11.98 10.67 -17.18
CA GLN A 143 -12.42 10.22 -18.51
C GLN A 143 -13.88 9.77 -18.55
N ASN A 144 -14.47 9.43 -17.40
CA ASN A 144 -15.83 8.90 -17.30
C ASN A 144 -16.83 9.95 -16.75
N ILE A 145 -16.43 11.22 -16.71
CA ILE A 145 -17.28 12.34 -16.33
C ILE A 145 -17.17 13.38 -17.45
N MET A 146 -18.29 13.66 -18.10
CA MET A 146 -18.40 14.60 -19.21
C MET A 146 -18.92 15.93 -18.69
N ARG A 147 -18.32 17.06 -19.07
CA ARG A 147 -18.92 18.38 -18.90
C ARG A 147 -19.65 18.79 -20.18
N ILE A 148 -20.95 19.01 -20.06
CA ILE A 148 -21.81 19.40 -21.17
C ILE A 148 -21.46 20.83 -21.59
N LYS A 149 -21.36 21.09 -22.90
CA LYS A 149 -21.01 22.44 -23.42
C LYS A 149 -22.10 23.49 -23.20
N SER A 150 -23.38 23.10 -23.28
CA SER A 150 -24.50 24.03 -23.30
C SER A 150 -24.80 24.68 -21.95
N ASP A 151 -24.67 23.93 -20.85
CA ASP A 151 -25.03 24.39 -19.51
C ASP A 151 -23.94 24.16 -18.45
N GLY A 152 -22.83 23.52 -18.83
CA GLY A 152 -21.70 23.26 -17.94
C GLY A 152 -21.97 22.18 -16.89
N LYS A 153 -23.10 21.46 -16.91
CA LYS A 153 -23.35 20.36 -15.96
C LYS A 153 -22.47 19.15 -16.27
N ILE A 154 -22.22 18.33 -15.25
CA ILE A 154 -21.54 17.05 -15.42
C ILE A 154 -22.52 15.92 -15.77
N VAL A 155 -22.04 14.94 -16.53
CA VAL A 155 -22.74 13.69 -16.84
C VAL A 155 -21.82 12.53 -16.51
N LEU A 156 -22.29 11.57 -15.71
CA LEU A 156 -21.56 10.32 -15.44
C LEU A 156 -21.79 9.33 -16.57
N ILE A 157 -20.70 8.83 -17.14
CA ILE A 157 -20.72 7.83 -18.21
C ILE A 157 -19.96 6.55 -17.77
N ASP A 158 -20.16 5.46 -18.51
CA ASP A 158 -19.33 4.25 -18.44
C ASP A 158 -19.31 3.52 -17.07
N PHE A 159 -20.45 2.92 -16.71
CA PHE A 159 -20.58 2.09 -15.52
C PHE A 159 -19.77 0.78 -15.65
N GLY A 160 -19.11 0.38 -14.56
CA GLY A 160 -17.99 -0.57 -14.62
C GLY A 160 -18.35 -2.04 -14.87
N ALA A 161 -19.62 -2.46 -14.75
CA ALA A 161 -19.96 -3.89 -14.72
C ALA A 161 -19.69 -4.61 -16.06
N VAL A 162 -19.80 -3.91 -17.20
CA VAL A 162 -19.52 -4.49 -18.52
C VAL A 162 -18.04 -4.67 -18.85
N LYS A 163 -17.10 -4.12 -18.06
CA LYS A 163 -15.65 -4.38 -18.28
C LYS A 163 -15.26 -5.84 -18.04
N GLU A 164 -15.99 -6.52 -17.17
CA GLU A 164 -15.69 -7.90 -16.77
C GLU A 164 -15.82 -8.87 -17.95
N ILE A 165 -16.71 -8.58 -18.91
CA ILE A 165 -17.04 -9.42 -20.07
C ILE A 165 -15.79 -9.83 -20.87
N LYS A 166 -14.88 -8.88 -21.10
CA LYS A 166 -13.66 -9.12 -21.89
C LYS A 166 -12.68 -10.04 -21.16
N GLY A 167 -12.71 -10.04 -19.82
CA GLY A 167 -11.81 -10.82 -18.98
C GLY A 167 -12.31 -12.21 -18.63
N LEU A 168 -13.53 -12.57 -19.03
CA LEU A 168 -14.11 -13.88 -18.72
C LEU A 168 -13.35 -14.99 -19.46
N THR A 169 -12.93 -15.99 -18.70
CA THR A 169 -12.30 -17.21 -19.22
C THR A 169 -12.78 -18.42 -18.41
N LEU A 170 -12.59 -19.63 -18.93
CA LEU A 170 -12.73 -20.85 -18.12
C LEU A 170 -11.41 -21.18 -17.43
N THR A 171 -11.50 -21.42 -16.11
CA THR A 171 -10.43 -22.02 -15.32
C THR A 171 -10.20 -23.47 -15.73
N SER A 172 -9.05 -24.04 -15.33
CA SER A 172 -8.75 -25.46 -15.53
C SER A 172 -9.77 -26.43 -14.91
N ALA A 173 -10.59 -25.95 -13.98
CA ALA A 173 -11.69 -26.70 -13.36
C ALA A 173 -13.05 -26.53 -14.08
N GLY A 174 -13.07 -25.86 -15.25
CA GLY A 174 -14.29 -25.63 -16.04
C GLY A 174 -15.22 -24.53 -15.50
N GLN A 175 -14.80 -23.77 -14.48
CA GLN A 175 -15.57 -22.64 -13.94
C GLN A 175 -15.21 -21.34 -14.65
N THR A 176 -16.20 -20.48 -14.93
CA THR A 176 -15.96 -19.12 -15.44
C THR A 176 -15.35 -18.23 -14.38
N ALA A 177 -14.25 -17.57 -14.70
CA ALA A 177 -13.59 -16.59 -13.85
C ALA A 177 -13.25 -15.33 -14.65
N THR A 178 -13.22 -14.19 -13.98
CA THR A 178 -12.80 -12.92 -14.58
C THR A 178 -11.31 -12.71 -14.31
N THR A 179 -10.52 -12.55 -15.37
CA THR A 179 -9.07 -12.29 -15.31
C THR A 179 -8.74 -10.79 -15.22
N ILE A 180 -9.75 -9.93 -15.41
CA ILE A 180 -9.62 -8.48 -15.40
C ILE A 180 -10.27 -7.95 -14.13
N VAL A 181 -9.53 -7.12 -13.40
CA VAL A 181 -10.07 -6.31 -12.29
C VAL A 181 -10.65 -5.02 -12.88
N VAL A 182 -11.90 -4.69 -12.51
CA VAL A 182 -12.57 -3.44 -12.95
C VAL A 182 -12.07 -2.27 -12.12
N GLY A 183 -11.52 -1.27 -12.81
CA GLY A 183 -11.08 -0.01 -12.23
C GLY A 183 -9.79 0.48 -12.87
N THR A 184 -9.49 1.76 -12.69
CA THR A 184 -8.27 2.37 -13.23
C THR A 184 -7.24 2.52 -12.11
N PRO A 185 -5.97 2.05 -12.30
CA PRO A 185 -4.93 2.21 -11.28
C PRO A 185 -4.80 3.66 -10.80
N GLY A 186 -4.74 3.87 -9.49
CA GLY A 186 -4.74 5.20 -8.86
C GLY A 186 -6.11 5.63 -8.33
N TYR A 187 -7.20 5.39 -9.07
CA TYR A 187 -8.57 5.65 -8.58
C TYR A 187 -9.23 4.41 -7.96
N MET A 188 -8.74 3.22 -8.28
CA MET A 188 -9.28 1.96 -7.79
C MET A 188 -8.74 1.61 -6.38
N PRO A 189 -9.61 1.50 -5.36
CA PRO A 189 -9.20 1.13 -4.01
C PRO A 189 -9.01 -0.39 -3.84
N SER A 190 -8.42 -0.78 -2.71
CA SER A 190 -7.93 -2.15 -2.48
C SER A 190 -9.05 -3.20 -2.38
N GLU A 191 -10.20 -2.86 -1.77
CA GLU A 191 -11.37 -3.72 -1.65
C GLU A 191 -12.02 -3.98 -3.01
N GLN A 192 -12.05 -2.98 -3.89
CA GLN A 192 -12.51 -3.15 -5.26
C GLN A 192 -11.53 -4.02 -6.05
N ALA A 193 -10.22 -3.81 -5.88
CA ALA A 193 -9.20 -4.65 -6.50
C ALA A 193 -9.28 -6.11 -6.03
N ALA A 194 -9.81 -6.35 -4.82
CA ALA A 194 -10.10 -7.68 -4.28
C ALA A 194 -11.46 -8.25 -4.73
N GLY A 195 -12.19 -7.57 -5.62
CA GLY A 195 -13.51 -8.00 -6.12
C GLY A 195 -14.66 -7.73 -5.16
N GLN A 196 -14.48 -6.88 -4.15
CA GLN A 196 -15.50 -6.55 -3.15
C GLN A 196 -15.77 -5.03 -3.10
N PRO A 197 -16.22 -4.42 -4.21
CA PRO A 197 -16.53 -3.00 -4.24
C PRO A 197 -17.62 -2.65 -3.22
N LYS A 198 -17.50 -1.46 -2.63
CA LYS A 198 -18.44 -0.85 -1.68
C LYS A 198 -18.87 0.51 -2.20
N PHE A 199 -19.92 1.11 -1.64
CA PHE A 199 -20.29 2.49 -1.98
C PHE A 199 -19.14 3.47 -1.68
N CYS A 200 -18.41 3.26 -0.57
CA CYS A 200 -17.23 4.05 -0.26
C CYS A 200 -16.05 3.85 -1.24
N SER A 201 -16.09 2.83 -2.11
CA SER A 201 -15.11 2.68 -3.19
C SER A 201 -15.24 3.78 -4.23
N ASP A 202 -16.47 4.20 -4.55
CA ASP A 202 -16.70 5.35 -5.43
C ASP A 202 -16.26 6.65 -4.76
N LEU A 203 -16.51 6.80 -3.45
CA LEU A 203 -16.04 7.97 -2.68
C LEU A 203 -14.51 8.12 -2.71
N TYR A 204 -13.78 7.00 -2.59
CA TYR A 204 -12.33 7.00 -2.74
C TYR A 204 -11.90 7.54 -4.11
N ALA A 205 -12.51 7.05 -5.18
CA ALA A 205 -12.19 7.48 -6.54
C ALA A 205 -12.46 8.99 -6.75
N VAL A 206 -13.58 9.50 -6.21
CA VAL A 206 -13.91 10.94 -6.25
C VAL A 206 -12.88 11.74 -5.43
N GLY A 207 -12.53 11.29 -4.23
CA GLY A 207 -11.52 11.95 -3.40
C GLY A 207 -10.15 12.03 -4.09
N MET A 208 -9.70 10.92 -4.69
CA MET A 208 -8.46 10.88 -5.47
C MET A 208 -8.48 11.85 -6.66
N MET A 209 -9.63 11.97 -7.34
CA MET A 209 -9.82 12.91 -8.45
C MET A 209 -9.75 14.36 -7.99
N THR A 210 -10.40 14.71 -6.87
CA THR A 210 -10.34 16.06 -6.30
C THR A 210 -8.92 16.41 -5.86
N ILE A 211 -8.20 15.46 -5.25
CA ILE A 211 -6.78 15.64 -4.85
C ILE A 211 -5.87 15.83 -6.07
N GLU A 212 -6.08 15.05 -7.14
CA GLU A 212 -5.35 15.23 -8.40
C GLU A 212 -5.59 16.63 -8.99
N ALA A 213 -6.85 17.10 -9.01
CA ALA A 213 -7.19 18.43 -9.51
C ALA A 213 -6.57 19.57 -8.67
N LEU A 214 -6.54 19.42 -7.34
CA LEU A 214 -5.93 20.39 -6.42
C LEU A 214 -4.40 20.46 -6.56
N THR A 215 -3.76 19.31 -6.71
CA THR A 215 -2.29 19.21 -6.68
C THR A 215 -1.66 19.32 -8.06
N GLY A 216 -2.42 19.02 -9.13
CA GLY A 216 -1.91 18.83 -10.48
C GLY A 216 -0.97 17.63 -10.62
N VAL A 217 -0.92 16.74 -9.61
CA VAL A 217 -0.06 15.55 -9.61
C VAL A 217 -0.87 14.36 -10.11
N PRO A 218 -0.39 13.62 -11.12
CA PRO A 218 -1.05 12.41 -11.60
C PRO A 218 -1.28 11.40 -10.47
N VAL A 219 -2.45 10.75 -10.43
CA VAL A 219 -2.81 9.82 -9.33
C VAL A 219 -1.81 8.69 -9.08
N ASN A 220 -1.06 8.26 -10.10
CA ASN A 220 -0.05 7.21 -9.99
C ASN A 220 1.31 7.69 -9.44
N GLN A 221 1.48 9.00 -9.23
CA GLN A 221 2.71 9.61 -8.74
C GLN A 221 2.62 10.08 -7.28
N PHE A 222 1.46 9.96 -6.63
CA PHE A 222 1.36 10.30 -5.22
C PHE A 222 2.26 9.37 -4.39
N PRO A 223 3.20 9.92 -3.62
CA PRO A 223 3.93 9.14 -2.64
C PRO A 223 2.92 8.60 -1.62
N LYS A 224 3.13 7.37 -1.19
CA LYS A 224 2.34 6.77 -0.13
C LYS A 224 3.16 6.78 1.14
N ASP A 225 2.52 7.12 2.25
CA ASP A 225 3.11 6.91 3.56
C ASP A 225 3.36 5.42 3.72
N SER A 226 4.64 5.06 3.83
CA SER A 226 5.06 3.67 3.90
C SER A 226 4.40 2.89 5.04
N SER A 227 3.99 3.58 6.12
CA SER A 227 3.44 2.94 7.31
C SER A 227 1.92 2.79 7.27
N THR A 228 1.20 3.65 6.58
CA THR A 228 -0.28 3.63 6.56
C THR A 228 -0.84 3.24 5.20
N GLY A 229 -0.05 3.32 4.14
CA GLY A 229 -0.49 3.15 2.75
C GLY A 229 -1.29 4.34 2.22
N GLU A 230 -1.50 5.36 3.06
CA GLU A 230 -2.22 6.58 2.71
C GLU A 230 -1.42 7.43 1.74
N ILE A 231 -2.12 8.12 0.85
CA ILE A 231 -1.45 9.03 -0.06
C ILE A 231 -1.00 10.28 0.69
N ILE A 232 0.24 10.70 0.45
CA ILE A 232 0.77 11.97 0.92
C ILE A 232 0.57 12.96 -0.23
N TRP A 233 -0.29 13.96 -0.05
CA TRP A 233 -0.67 14.88 -1.14
C TRP A 233 -0.57 16.37 -0.78
N LYS A 234 -0.74 16.73 0.51
CA LYS A 234 -0.71 18.12 1.00
C LYS A 234 0.63 18.85 0.80
N TYR A 235 1.72 18.14 0.50
CA TYR A 235 3.03 18.74 0.20
C TYR A 235 3.07 19.64 -1.05
N ARG A 236 2.02 19.62 -1.90
CA ARG A 236 1.94 20.39 -3.16
C ARG A 236 0.86 21.47 -3.19
N VAL A 237 0.02 21.55 -2.16
CA VAL A 237 -1.15 22.44 -2.14
C VAL A 237 -1.44 22.90 -0.72
N ASN A 238 -1.84 24.15 -0.58
CA ASN A 238 -2.37 24.67 0.68
C ASN A 238 -3.89 24.72 0.56
N VAL A 239 -4.59 23.95 1.40
CA VAL A 239 -6.05 23.92 1.49
C VAL A 239 -6.46 24.16 2.93
N SER A 240 -7.72 24.52 3.18
CA SER A 240 -8.26 24.58 4.54
C SER A 240 -8.14 23.24 5.26
N ASP A 241 -8.02 23.29 6.58
CA ASP A 241 -8.01 22.08 7.43
C ASP A 241 -9.29 21.26 7.26
N ASP A 242 -10.42 21.93 6.99
CA ASP A 242 -11.72 21.29 6.77
C ASP A 242 -11.75 20.48 5.49
N LEU A 243 -11.44 21.09 4.33
CA LEU A 243 -11.37 20.35 3.07
C LEU A 243 -10.28 19.27 3.12
N GLY A 244 -9.13 19.60 3.70
CA GLY A 244 -8.03 18.68 3.86
C GLY A 244 -8.40 17.44 4.68
N ARG A 245 -9.21 17.59 5.74
CA ARG A 245 -9.70 16.47 6.58
C ARG A 245 -10.74 15.63 5.86
N VAL A 246 -11.68 16.27 5.14
CA VAL A 246 -12.68 15.55 4.33
C VAL A 246 -11.99 14.69 3.28
N LEU A 247 -11.07 15.26 2.51
CA LEU A 247 -10.35 14.54 1.46
C LEU A 247 -9.47 13.42 2.02
N ASP A 248 -8.75 13.65 3.13
CA ASP A 248 -7.98 12.59 3.80
C ASP A 248 -8.89 11.40 4.18
N LYS A 249 -10.05 11.67 4.78
CA LYS A 249 -11.00 10.61 5.18
C LYS A 249 -11.66 9.91 3.98
N MET A 250 -11.89 10.63 2.87
CA MET A 250 -12.41 10.03 1.64
C MET A 250 -11.43 9.04 0.99
N VAL A 251 -10.13 9.22 1.17
CA VAL A 251 -9.09 8.40 0.51
C VAL A 251 -8.36 7.44 1.43
N LEU A 252 -8.89 7.20 2.64
CA LEU A 252 -8.30 6.22 3.56
C LEU A 252 -8.16 4.84 2.92
N TYR A 253 -7.01 4.21 3.13
CA TYR A 253 -6.67 2.91 2.59
C TYR A 253 -7.65 1.83 3.06
N ASP A 254 -7.97 1.82 4.36
CA ASP A 254 -9.00 0.94 4.91
C ASP A 254 -10.39 1.52 4.65
N TRP A 255 -11.18 0.82 3.85
CA TRP A 255 -12.52 1.23 3.47
C TRP A 255 -13.50 1.35 4.65
N ARG A 256 -13.17 0.73 5.80
CA ARG A 256 -13.98 0.78 7.03
C ARG A 256 -13.85 2.10 7.78
N ASP A 257 -12.75 2.82 7.56
CA ASP A 257 -12.48 4.09 8.23
C ASP A 257 -12.91 5.30 7.38
N ARG A 258 -13.27 5.07 6.10
CA ARG A 258 -13.85 6.07 5.20
C ARG A 258 -15.27 6.44 5.58
N TYR A 259 -15.79 7.49 4.95
CA TYR A 259 -17.23 7.75 4.90
C TYR A 259 -17.99 6.57 4.31
N HIS A 260 -19.15 6.27 4.90
CA HIS A 260 -20.01 5.18 4.42
C HIS A 260 -21.16 5.65 3.54
N SER A 261 -21.43 6.96 3.53
CA SER A 261 -22.48 7.58 2.72
C SER A 261 -22.03 8.92 2.15
N ILE A 262 -22.67 9.33 1.06
CA ILE A 262 -22.44 10.66 0.44
C ILE A 262 -22.95 11.78 1.35
N ASP A 263 -24.02 11.53 2.10
CA ASP A 263 -24.59 12.50 3.02
C ASP A 263 -23.62 12.90 4.13
N GLU A 264 -22.82 11.95 4.65
CA GLU A 264 -21.76 12.28 5.61
C GLU A 264 -20.73 13.26 5.02
N VAL A 265 -20.30 13.03 3.78
CA VAL A 265 -19.32 13.89 3.10
C VAL A 265 -19.91 15.28 2.89
N LEU A 266 -21.13 15.37 2.36
CA LEU A 266 -21.81 16.64 2.10
C LEU A 266 -22.11 17.42 3.39
N ALA A 267 -22.44 16.73 4.49
CA ALA A 267 -22.64 17.36 5.79
C ALA A 267 -21.34 17.98 6.32
N GLU A 268 -20.21 17.28 6.22
CA GLU A 268 -18.93 17.77 6.72
C GLU A 268 -18.39 18.95 5.88
N LEU A 269 -18.60 18.93 4.56
CA LEU A 269 -18.27 20.06 3.68
C LEU A 269 -19.06 21.34 4.01
N ARG A 270 -20.34 21.21 4.41
CA ARG A 270 -21.19 22.34 4.80
C ARG A 270 -20.77 22.95 6.13
N ILE A 271 -20.33 22.14 7.10
CA ILE A 271 -19.93 22.62 8.43
C ILE A 271 -18.68 23.52 8.33
N GLY A 272 -17.72 23.17 7.47
CA GLY A 272 -16.51 24.00 7.26
C GLY A 272 -16.79 25.37 6.62
N SER A 273 -17.89 25.51 5.87
CA SER A 273 -18.27 26.78 5.23
C SER A 273 -18.73 27.86 6.23
N TYR A 274 -19.12 27.46 7.45
CA TYR A 274 -19.58 28.37 8.50
C TYR A 274 -18.47 28.84 9.46
N SER A 275 -17.27 28.26 9.39
CA SER A 275 -16.16 28.59 10.30
C SER A 275 -15.19 29.67 9.77
N ALA A 276 -15.43 30.20 8.57
CA ALA A 276 -14.64 31.30 8.00
C ALA A 276 -15.09 32.68 8.51
N ASN A 277 -14.86 32.96 9.80
CA ASN A 277 -14.78 34.33 10.31
C ASN A 277 -13.40 34.53 10.98
N PRO A 278 -12.55 35.45 10.48
CA PRO A 278 -11.25 35.68 11.08
C PRO A 278 -11.43 36.39 12.41
N THR A 279 -11.22 35.67 13.52
CA THR A 279 -11.06 36.32 14.82
C THR A 279 -9.63 36.85 14.90
N THR A 280 -9.50 38.16 14.78
CA THR A 280 -8.28 38.93 14.96
C THR A 280 -7.71 38.69 16.36
N TYR A 281 -6.65 37.89 16.48
CA TYR A 281 -5.89 37.83 17.74
C TYR A 281 -4.90 38.99 17.75
N GLN A 282 -5.20 40.00 18.57
CA GLN A 282 -4.22 41.02 18.96
C GLN A 282 -3.16 40.39 19.86
N THR A 283 -1.92 40.40 19.39
CA THR A 283 -0.73 40.05 20.17
C THR A 283 -0.49 41.12 21.25
N THR A 284 -0.66 40.77 22.51
CA THR A 284 -0.13 41.57 23.63
C THR A 284 1.08 40.85 24.23
N ILE A 285 2.22 41.53 24.18
CA ILE A 285 3.51 41.10 24.75
C ILE A 285 3.56 41.55 26.22
N PRO A 286 3.90 40.67 27.19
CA PRO A 286 4.25 41.10 28.54
C PRO A 286 5.75 41.48 28.63
N PRO A 287 6.12 42.51 29.42
CA PRO A 287 7.48 43.05 29.47
C PRO A 287 8.41 42.23 30.39
N GLY A 288 9.68 42.15 29.98
CA GLY A 288 10.73 41.39 30.66
C GLY A 288 11.25 42.00 31.96
N LYS A 289 11.99 41.18 32.71
CA LYS A 289 12.85 41.55 33.86
C LYS A 289 14.07 40.61 33.94
N PRO A 290 15.15 41.02 34.64
CA PRO A 290 16.48 41.18 34.05
C PRO A 290 17.47 40.04 34.31
N VAL A 291 18.50 40.01 33.47
CA VAL A 291 19.70 39.17 33.52
C VAL A 291 20.65 39.67 34.61
N ASN A 292 21.14 38.75 35.46
CA ASN A 292 22.34 38.95 36.28
C ASN A 292 23.35 37.86 35.97
N ASN A 293 24.51 38.27 35.43
CA ASN A 293 25.74 37.48 35.37
C ASN A 293 26.46 37.51 36.73
N PRO A 294 27.37 36.54 36.96
CA PRO A 294 28.76 36.97 37.14
C PRO A 294 29.78 36.14 36.33
N SER A 295 30.75 36.84 35.76
CA SER A 295 32.09 36.39 35.33
C SER A 295 32.85 35.79 36.53
N THR A 296 33.85 34.91 36.47
CA THR A 296 35.14 34.82 35.72
C THR A 296 35.71 33.43 36.18
N THR A 297 36.49 32.62 35.46
CA THR A 297 37.94 32.76 35.20
C THR A 297 38.42 31.64 34.25
N LEU A 298 39.36 32.02 33.38
CA LEU A 298 40.17 31.15 32.52
C LEU A 298 41.26 30.44 33.33
N VAL A 299 41.39 29.12 33.18
CA VAL A 299 42.67 28.40 33.29
C VAL A 299 42.70 27.34 32.21
N GLY A 300 43.66 27.47 31.30
CA GLY A 300 43.94 26.47 30.27
C GLY A 300 44.72 25.29 30.87
N SER A 301 44.46 24.10 30.34
CA SER A 301 45.44 23.02 30.27
C SER A 301 44.98 21.99 29.25
N THR A 302 45.79 21.87 28.20
CA THR A 302 45.81 20.80 27.21
C THR A 302 46.07 19.45 27.88
N VAL A 303 45.12 18.52 27.79
CA VAL A 303 45.39 17.09 27.97
C VAL A 303 44.58 16.31 26.94
N VAL A 304 45.32 15.63 26.06
CA VAL A 304 44.83 14.62 25.12
C VAL A 304 44.57 13.32 25.90
N PRO A 305 43.38 12.69 25.84
CA PRO A 305 43.23 11.32 26.29
C PRO A 305 43.33 10.35 25.10
N ASN A 306 44.51 9.75 25.02
CA ASN A 306 44.81 8.35 24.74
C ASN A 306 43.64 7.47 24.22
N ILE A 307 43.71 7.10 22.95
CA ILE A 307 42.91 6.03 22.33
C ILE A 307 43.56 4.71 22.74
N GLY A 308 43.11 4.12 23.84
CA GLY A 308 43.57 2.82 24.29
C GLY A 308 42.57 2.20 25.25
N ASN A 309 42.08 1.01 24.90
CA ASN A 309 41.14 0.15 25.63
C ASN A 309 39.64 0.49 25.52
N LEU A 310 39.06 0.16 24.35
CA LEU A 310 37.68 -0.33 24.30
C LEU A 310 37.67 -1.80 24.76
N PRO A 311 36.80 -2.20 25.72
CA PRO A 311 36.66 -3.60 26.07
C PRO A 311 36.06 -4.38 24.90
N GLN A 312 36.76 -5.40 24.42
CA GLN A 312 36.18 -6.41 23.54
C GLN A 312 35.00 -7.08 24.25
N ARG A 313 33.77 -6.77 23.84
CA ARG A 313 32.58 -7.48 24.32
C ARG A 313 32.43 -8.81 23.58
N GLN A 314 32.76 -9.89 24.29
CA GLN A 314 32.40 -11.25 23.91
C GLN A 314 30.87 -11.44 23.85
N PRO A 315 30.38 -12.40 23.04
CA PRO A 315 28.96 -12.76 23.00
C PRO A 315 28.47 -13.21 24.37
N LEU A 316 27.33 -12.67 24.81
CA LEU A 316 26.68 -13.04 26.07
C LEU A 316 26.32 -14.53 26.05
N SER A 317 26.94 -15.30 26.94
CA SER A 317 26.60 -16.69 27.21
C SER A 317 25.20 -16.81 27.84
N SER A 318 24.53 -17.93 27.60
CA SER A 318 23.11 -18.20 27.91
C SER A 318 22.74 -18.25 29.41
N SER A 319 23.67 -17.95 30.31
CA SER A 319 23.46 -18.04 31.76
C SER A 319 23.05 -16.72 32.43
N ASN A 320 23.27 -15.55 31.83
CA ASN A 320 23.01 -14.26 32.46
C ASN A 320 22.23 -13.31 31.54
N VAL A 321 20.90 -13.47 31.44
CA VAL A 321 20.04 -12.44 30.86
C VAL A 321 19.89 -11.32 31.91
N PRO A 322 20.41 -10.11 31.69
CA PRO A 322 20.33 -9.03 32.67
C PRO A 322 18.87 -8.65 32.94
N PRO A 323 18.49 -8.34 34.20
CA PRO A 323 17.11 -7.98 34.54
C PRO A 323 16.70 -6.64 33.92
N VAL A 324 17.67 -5.77 33.59
CA VAL A 324 17.44 -4.44 33.02
C VAL A 324 18.35 -4.24 31.81
N SER A 325 17.82 -3.73 30.69
CA SER A 325 18.65 -3.38 29.52
C SER A 325 19.38 -2.04 29.69
N ALA A 326 20.34 -1.76 28.79
CA ALA A 326 21.01 -0.45 28.72
C ALA A 326 20.05 0.73 28.47
N SER A 327 18.81 0.45 28.03
CA SER A 327 17.73 1.43 27.88
C SER A 327 16.85 1.58 29.12
N GLY A 328 17.23 0.97 30.25
CA GLY A 328 16.52 1.08 31.53
C GLY A 328 15.22 0.26 31.61
N ILE A 329 15.04 -0.71 30.70
CA ILE A 329 13.80 -1.51 30.64
C ILE A 329 13.98 -2.77 31.48
N ASP A 330 13.08 -2.94 32.45
CA ASP A 330 13.03 -4.12 33.32
C ASP A 330 12.23 -5.27 32.68
N TYR A 331 12.90 -6.41 32.52
CA TYR A 331 12.36 -7.66 31.95
C TYR A 331 11.99 -8.70 33.01
N THR A 332 12.16 -8.42 34.30
CA THR A 332 11.89 -9.33 35.42
C THR A 332 10.46 -9.88 35.36
N LYS A 333 9.47 -9.02 35.13
CA LYS A 333 8.07 -9.45 35.00
C LYS A 333 7.85 -10.38 33.80
N LEU A 334 8.50 -10.13 32.66
CA LEU A 334 8.40 -11.02 31.50
C LEU A 334 9.04 -12.38 31.80
N ARG A 335 10.24 -12.37 32.40
CA ARG A 335 10.95 -13.56 32.84
C ARG A 335 10.08 -14.43 33.76
N ASP A 336 9.45 -13.84 34.77
CA ASP A 336 8.68 -14.59 35.77
C ASP A 336 7.40 -15.18 35.19
N LEU A 337 6.72 -14.44 34.29
CA LEU A 337 5.56 -14.94 33.56
C LEU A 337 5.92 -16.12 32.65
N LEU A 338 7.07 -16.05 31.97
CA LEU A 338 7.57 -17.14 31.14
C LEU A 338 8.01 -18.35 31.98
N ALA A 339 8.70 -18.12 33.09
CA ALA A 339 9.13 -19.18 34.02
C ALA A 339 7.96 -19.93 34.66
N THR A 340 6.82 -19.26 34.82
CA THR A 340 5.57 -19.85 35.35
C THR A 340 4.62 -20.31 34.25
N GLU A 341 5.06 -20.35 32.99
CA GLU A 341 4.27 -20.78 31.83
C GLU A 341 2.95 -20.01 31.62
N LYS A 342 2.87 -18.76 32.11
CA LYS A 342 1.72 -17.86 31.89
C LYS A 342 1.82 -17.21 30.50
N TRP A 343 1.66 -18.01 29.46
CA TRP A 343 1.97 -17.64 28.07
C TRP A 343 1.19 -16.43 27.53
N LYS A 344 -0.09 -16.29 27.93
CA LYS A 344 -0.94 -15.16 27.49
C LYS A 344 -0.50 -13.85 28.11
N GLU A 345 -0.26 -13.86 29.41
CA GLU A 345 0.25 -12.73 30.18
C GLU A 345 1.66 -12.38 29.75
N ALA A 346 2.52 -13.37 29.50
CA ALA A 346 3.86 -13.17 28.96
C ALA A 346 3.82 -12.51 27.57
N ASN A 347 2.88 -12.90 26.71
CA ASN A 347 2.68 -12.25 25.41
C ASN A 347 2.23 -10.79 25.54
N ASN A 348 1.29 -10.51 26.44
CA ASN A 348 0.87 -9.14 26.74
C ASN A 348 2.04 -8.31 27.29
N GLN A 349 2.81 -8.88 28.22
CA GLN A 349 4.00 -8.23 28.79
C GLN A 349 5.07 -7.99 27.74
N THR A 350 5.23 -8.88 26.76
CA THR A 350 6.14 -8.73 25.61
C THR A 350 5.77 -7.47 24.81
N ASN A 351 4.49 -7.28 24.48
CA ASN A 351 4.02 -6.08 23.79
C ASN A 351 4.28 -4.79 24.61
N ILE A 352 4.13 -4.85 25.95
CA ILE A 352 4.40 -3.72 26.85
C ILE A 352 5.89 -3.35 26.84
N VAL A 353 6.79 -4.31 27.04
CA VAL A 353 8.24 -4.02 27.08
C VAL A 353 8.78 -3.58 25.72
N MET A 354 8.25 -4.13 24.63
CA MET A 354 8.57 -3.66 23.27
C MET A 354 8.09 -2.22 23.04
N THR A 355 6.90 -1.87 23.51
CA THR A 355 6.39 -0.49 23.42
C THR A 355 7.25 0.48 24.22
N LYS A 356 7.70 0.08 25.41
CA LYS A 356 8.67 0.85 26.20
C LYS A 356 10.00 1.01 25.48
N ALA A 357 10.51 -0.05 24.84
CA ALA A 357 11.72 0.00 24.02
C ALA A 357 11.57 0.88 22.78
N ALA A 358 10.35 1.02 22.26
CA ALA A 358 9.98 2.00 21.25
C ALA A 358 9.69 3.40 21.83
N LYS A 359 10.20 3.72 23.04
CA LYS A 359 10.01 5.01 23.73
C LYS A 359 8.53 5.38 23.96
N GLY A 360 7.70 4.38 24.23
CA GLY A 360 6.26 4.56 24.44
C GLY A 360 5.43 4.71 23.17
N LYS A 361 6.06 4.68 21.99
CA LYS A 361 5.35 4.79 20.71
C LYS A 361 4.65 3.48 20.36
N LYS A 362 3.48 3.58 19.72
CA LYS A 362 2.74 2.41 19.21
C LYS A 362 3.64 1.56 18.30
N LEU A 363 3.70 0.25 18.56
CA LEU A 363 4.46 -0.67 17.72
C LEU A 363 3.87 -0.67 16.30
N ASN A 364 4.67 -0.24 15.34
CA ASN A 364 4.40 -0.22 13.90
C ASN A 364 5.72 -0.33 13.13
N SER A 365 5.66 -0.51 11.82
CA SER A 365 6.84 -0.68 10.97
C SER A 365 7.83 0.48 11.02
N LYS A 366 7.36 1.68 11.41
CA LYS A 366 8.20 2.87 11.64
C LYS A 366 8.89 2.82 13.01
N ASN A 367 8.12 2.56 14.06
CA ASN A 367 8.59 2.64 15.45
C ASN A 367 9.33 1.37 15.90
N ILE A 368 9.10 0.22 15.26
CA ILE A 368 9.85 -1.02 15.54
C ILE A 368 11.35 -0.87 15.23
N LYS A 369 11.69 0.01 14.27
CA LYS A 369 13.08 0.35 13.93
C LYS A 369 13.77 1.15 15.03
N GLU A 370 13.00 1.78 15.92
CA GLU A 370 13.54 2.53 17.05
C GLU A 370 13.85 1.66 18.27
N ILE A 371 13.35 0.42 18.32
CA ILE A 371 13.66 -0.54 19.38
C ILE A 371 15.12 -0.96 19.26
N PRO A 372 15.96 -0.82 20.30
CA PRO A 372 17.34 -1.28 20.23
C PRO A 372 17.43 -2.80 20.00
N GLY A 373 18.35 -3.25 19.15
CA GLY A 373 18.50 -4.68 18.85
C GLY A 373 18.78 -5.55 20.08
N VAL A 374 19.45 -4.97 21.09
CA VAL A 374 19.70 -5.64 22.39
C VAL A 374 18.41 -5.97 23.14
N ASP A 375 17.39 -5.12 23.07
CA ASP A 375 16.09 -5.36 23.71
C ASP A 375 15.32 -6.49 23.01
N LEU A 376 15.35 -6.52 21.67
CA LEU A 376 14.78 -7.64 20.90
C LEU A 376 15.47 -8.97 21.22
N GLN A 377 16.79 -8.95 21.41
CA GLN A 377 17.57 -10.13 21.79
C GLN A 377 17.23 -10.62 23.20
N ILE A 378 17.10 -9.73 24.17
CA ILE A 378 16.71 -10.09 25.55
C ILE A 378 15.33 -10.76 25.54
N ILE A 379 14.37 -10.19 24.80
CA ILE A 379 13.03 -10.78 24.67
C ILE A 379 13.12 -12.16 24.02
N ASP A 380 13.84 -12.28 22.90
CA ASP A 380 14.01 -13.55 22.20
C ASP A 380 14.63 -14.63 23.09
N GLN A 381 15.73 -14.31 23.78
CA GLN A 381 16.42 -15.23 24.68
C GLN A 381 15.52 -15.73 25.83
N LEU A 382 14.69 -14.85 26.41
CA LEU A 382 13.73 -15.24 27.43
C LEU A 382 12.69 -16.21 26.88
N TRP A 383 12.09 -15.90 25.72
CA TRP A 383 11.11 -16.78 25.08
C TRP A 383 11.71 -18.13 24.71
N VAL A 384 12.91 -18.16 24.10
CA VAL A 384 13.61 -19.39 23.71
C VAL A 384 13.97 -20.22 24.95
N LYS A 385 14.50 -19.60 26.01
CA LYS A 385 14.91 -20.32 27.23
C LYS A 385 13.73 -21.02 27.90
N TYR A 386 12.66 -20.29 28.20
CA TYR A 386 11.56 -20.81 29.00
C TYR A 386 10.57 -21.67 28.19
N SER A 387 10.60 -21.59 26.85
CA SER A 387 9.86 -22.50 25.98
C SER A 387 10.67 -23.73 25.55
N ASN A 388 11.92 -23.89 26.01
CA ASN A 388 12.85 -24.93 25.56
C ASN A 388 13.06 -24.93 24.03
N GLY A 389 13.26 -23.75 23.46
CA GLY A 389 13.49 -23.55 22.02
C GLY A 389 12.24 -23.65 21.14
N HIS A 390 11.05 -23.72 21.74
CA HIS A 390 9.79 -23.90 20.99
C HIS A 390 9.18 -22.57 20.50
N PHE A 391 9.37 -21.49 21.24
CA PHE A 391 8.89 -20.14 20.97
C PHE A 391 10.04 -19.13 20.97
N GLY A 392 9.85 -18.00 20.29
CA GLY A 392 10.87 -16.96 20.14
C GLY A 392 10.87 -16.36 18.74
N PHE A 393 11.40 -15.15 18.62
CA PHE A 393 11.58 -14.47 17.34
C PHE A 393 12.64 -15.14 16.48
N SER A 394 13.72 -15.68 17.05
CA SER A 394 14.72 -16.48 16.31
C SER A 394 14.13 -17.79 15.78
N VAL A 395 13.22 -18.41 16.55
CA VAL A 395 12.46 -19.59 16.10
C VAL A 395 11.52 -19.23 14.94
N GLN A 396 10.81 -18.10 15.05
CA GLN A 396 9.98 -17.56 13.96
C GLN A 396 10.83 -17.22 12.73
N LYS A 397 12.04 -16.70 12.91
CA LYS A 397 12.99 -16.40 11.82
C LYS A 397 13.35 -17.63 11.02
N GLN A 398 13.69 -18.72 11.72
CA GLN A 398 14.04 -19.97 11.06
C GLN A 398 12.87 -20.47 10.21
N ILE A 399 11.66 -20.49 10.77
CA ILE A 399 10.45 -20.95 10.07
C ILE A 399 10.12 -20.04 8.87
N TYR A 400 10.34 -18.74 9.01
CA TYR A 400 10.17 -17.76 7.94
C TYR A 400 11.10 -18.03 6.76
N LEU A 401 12.38 -18.31 7.02
CA LEU A 401 13.36 -18.66 5.98
C LEU A 401 13.05 -20.04 5.37
N ASP A 402 12.68 -21.04 6.18
CA ASP A 402 12.33 -22.41 5.76
C ASP A 402 11.06 -22.48 4.87
N THR A 403 10.33 -21.38 4.71
CA THR A 403 9.16 -21.27 3.83
C THR A 403 9.50 -20.58 2.51
N GLY A 404 10.78 -20.35 2.23
CA GLY A 404 11.26 -19.73 1.00
C GLY A 404 11.10 -18.20 0.99
N ASN A 405 10.84 -17.58 2.14
CA ASN A 405 10.85 -16.13 2.23
C ASN A 405 12.29 -15.60 2.23
N LEU A 406 12.51 -14.50 1.51
CA LEU A 406 13.78 -13.78 1.55
C LEU A 406 13.74 -12.69 2.63
N PRO A 407 14.87 -12.36 3.27
CA PRO A 407 15.01 -11.16 4.09
C PRO A 407 14.59 -9.93 3.28
N LEU A 408 13.92 -8.95 3.92
CA LEU A 408 13.55 -7.66 3.34
C LEU A 408 12.59 -7.68 2.12
N LYS A 409 12.11 -8.84 1.67
CA LYS A 409 11.14 -8.96 0.58
C LYS A 409 9.88 -9.66 1.03
N PHE A 410 8.85 -8.88 1.33
CA PHE A 410 7.52 -9.42 1.59
C PHE A 410 6.93 -10.01 0.31
N ARG A 411 6.62 -11.31 0.33
CA ARG A 411 5.89 -12.00 -0.74
C ARG A 411 4.65 -12.64 -0.13
N LYS A 412 3.48 -12.22 -0.61
CA LYS A 412 2.18 -12.62 -0.05
C LYS A 412 2.01 -14.13 0.04
N GLU A 413 2.49 -14.89 -0.95
CA GLU A 413 2.29 -16.34 -1.01
C GLU A 413 3.22 -17.14 -0.07
N THR A 414 4.51 -16.80 -0.01
CA THR A 414 5.44 -17.44 0.93
C THR A 414 5.18 -17.02 2.38
N TYR A 415 4.61 -15.83 2.60
CA TYR A 415 4.18 -15.40 3.93
C TYR A 415 2.95 -16.19 4.45
N LYS A 416 2.04 -16.62 3.55
CA LYS A 416 0.92 -17.51 3.95
C LYS A 416 1.45 -18.86 4.47
N LEU A 417 2.47 -19.42 3.82
CA LEU A 417 3.11 -20.67 4.25
C LEU A 417 3.76 -20.53 5.63
N PHE A 418 4.41 -19.39 5.89
CA PHE A 418 4.91 -19.06 7.22
C PHE A 418 3.76 -19.05 8.25
N GLY A 419 2.68 -18.31 7.96
CA GLY A 419 1.49 -18.23 8.81
C GLY A 419 0.85 -19.58 9.11
N GLU A 420 0.83 -20.50 8.14
CA GLU A 420 0.35 -21.87 8.34
C GLU A 420 1.29 -22.69 9.24
N LYS A 421 2.62 -22.57 9.06
CA LYS A 421 3.61 -23.30 9.88
C LYS A 421 3.61 -22.86 11.35
N VAL A 422 3.48 -21.55 11.61
CA VAL A 422 3.39 -21.04 13.00
C VAL A 422 1.97 -21.09 13.55
N GLY A 423 0.98 -21.57 12.78
CA GLY A 423 -0.39 -21.72 13.24
C GLY A 423 -1.19 -20.43 13.39
N TRP A 424 -0.80 -19.35 12.70
CA TRP A 424 -1.57 -18.10 12.63
C TRP A 424 -2.55 -18.06 11.45
N LYS A 425 -2.42 -18.99 10.51
CA LYS A 425 -3.32 -19.15 9.37
C LYS A 425 -3.84 -20.58 9.32
N LEU A 426 -5.15 -20.71 9.20
CA LEU A 426 -5.80 -22.00 9.00
C LEU A 426 -5.56 -22.46 7.56
N LYS A 427 -5.17 -23.73 7.41
CA LYS A 427 -5.02 -24.37 6.10
C LYS A 427 -6.37 -24.39 5.38
N ARG A 428 -6.30 -24.16 4.08
CA ARG A 428 -7.48 -24.21 3.22
C ARG A 428 -7.85 -25.67 2.97
N ASN A 429 -9.06 -26.06 3.38
CA ASN A 429 -9.62 -27.38 3.14
C ASN A 429 -10.94 -27.26 2.37
N TRP A 430 -11.45 -28.35 1.83
CA TRP A 430 -12.70 -28.36 1.08
C TRP A 430 -13.85 -27.80 1.94
N GLY A 431 -14.53 -26.76 1.47
CA GLY A 431 -15.59 -26.06 2.22
C GLY A 431 -15.13 -24.96 3.20
N PHE A 432 -13.82 -24.78 3.43
CA PHE A 432 -13.30 -23.73 4.33
C PHE A 432 -12.13 -22.97 3.70
N LEU A 433 -12.34 -21.69 3.40
CA LEU A 433 -11.41 -20.84 2.66
C LEU A 433 -10.09 -20.52 3.39
N GLY A 434 -9.91 -20.98 4.64
CA GLY A 434 -8.67 -20.85 5.41
C GLY A 434 -8.35 -19.38 5.76
N GLY A 435 -8.76 -18.94 6.95
CA GLY A 435 -8.55 -17.57 7.43
C GLY A 435 -7.26 -17.37 8.24
N TRP A 436 -6.80 -16.12 8.35
CA TRP A 436 -5.88 -15.75 9.43
C TRP A 436 -6.65 -15.73 10.74
N LEU A 437 -6.03 -16.22 11.83
CA LEU A 437 -6.64 -16.18 13.15
C LEU A 437 -6.78 -14.72 13.60
N SER A 438 -7.94 -14.35 14.11
CA SER A 438 -8.10 -13.10 14.84
C SER A 438 -7.39 -13.20 16.19
N LYS A 439 -7.13 -12.04 16.80
CA LYS A 439 -6.50 -11.92 18.13
C LYS A 439 -7.10 -12.87 19.17
N ASP A 440 -8.42 -13.02 19.18
CA ASP A 440 -9.14 -13.80 20.18
C ASP A 440 -8.98 -15.31 19.98
N ASN A 441 -8.43 -15.73 18.83
CA ASN A 441 -8.22 -17.12 18.45
C ASN A 441 -6.75 -17.56 18.50
N ILE A 442 -5.84 -16.72 19.00
CA ILE A 442 -4.43 -17.10 19.22
C ILE A 442 -4.33 -18.07 20.39
N ILE A 443 -3.55 -19.14 20.23
CA ILE A 443 -3.40 -20.22 21.20
C ILE A 443 -2.22 -19.89 22.14
N PHE A 444 -2.53 -19.60 23.40
CA PHE A 444 -1.53 -19.28 24.42
C PHE A 444 -1.20 -20.50 25.29
N GLU A 445 -0.79 -21.58 24.64
CA GLU A 445 -0.46 -22.85 25.30
C GLU A 445 0.85 -23.43 24.76
N ARG A 446 1.56 -24.20 25.60
CA ARG A 446 2.81 -24.85 25.21
C ARG A 446 2.67 -25.79 24.00
N LYS A 447 1.48 -26.39 23.82
CA LYS A 447 1.16 -27.29 22.70
C LYS A 447 0.94 -26.57 21.36
N ALA A 448 0.92 -25.23 21.34
CA ALA A 448 0.79 -24.48 20.10
C ALA A 448 1.94 -24.79 19.14
N ALA A 449 1.74 -24.48 17.85
CA ALA A 449 2.75 -24.75 16.82
C ALA A 449 4.09 -24.08 17.15
N ARG A 450 5.20 -24.69 16.73
CA ARG A 450 6.54 -24.12 16.92
C ARG A 450 6.59 -22.71 16.31
N GLY A 451 7.12 -21.74 17.06
CA GLY A 451 7.15 -20.32 16.65
C GLY A 451 5.81 -19.58 16.74
N HIS A 452 4.74 -20.18 17.30
CA HIS A 452 3.44 -19.51 17.44
C HIS A 452 3.51 -18.26 18.34
N LEU A 453 4.41 -18.25 19.32
CA LEU A 453 4.65 -17.15 20.24
C LEU A 453 6.12 -16.68 20.20
N PRO A 454 6.42 -15.44 20.60
CA PRO A 454 5.47 -14.37 20.93
C PRO A 454 4.67 -13.90 19.71
N TYR A 455 3.38 -13.63 19.92
CA TYR A 455 2.51 -12.95 18.96
C TYR A 455 2.53 -11.45 19.25
N VAL A 456 3.40 -10.73 18.53
CA VAL A 456 3.49 -9.27 18.61
C VAL A 456 2.40 -8.67 17.75
N MET A 457 1.41 -8.08 18.40
CA MET A 457 0.29 -7.46 17.70
C MET A 457 0.75 -6.14 17.11
N VAL A 458 0.87 -6.14 15.79
CA VAL A 458 0.75 -4.93 15.03
C VAL A 458 -0.10 -5.20 13.81
N ASN A 459 -1.36 -4.82 13.90
CA ASN A 459 -2.25 -4.77 12.76
C ASN A 459 -2.04 -3.40 12.10
N VAL A 460 -1.19 -3.35 11.09
CA VAL A 460 -1.05 -2.22 10.18
C VAL A 460 -1.09 -2.79 8.77
N ALA A 461 -1.94 -2.19 7.95
CA ALA A 461 -2.22 -2.59 6.58
C ALA A 461 -0.93 -2.85 5.79
N GLY A 462 -0.76 -4.07 5.29
CA GLY A 462 0.26 -4.40 4.28
C GLY A 462 1.70 -4.61 4.76
N GLU A 463 2.08 -4.24 5.98
CA GLU A 463 3.43 -4.42 6.50
C GLU A 463 3.47 -5.33 7.73
N ASN A 464 4.37 -6.31 7.70
CA ASN A 464 4.49 -7.27 8.79
C ASN A 464 5.61 -6.88 9.75
N VAL A 465 5.26 -6.34 10.93
CA VAL A 465 6.23 -5.95 11.96
C VAL A 465 7.16 -7.09 12.35
N LEU A 466 6.68 -8.33 12.30
CA LEU A 466 7.52 -9.49 12.51
C LEU A 466 8.70 -9.51 11.53
N VAL A 467 8.50 -9.25 10.24
CA VAL A 467 9.59 -9.30 9.24
C VAL A 467 10.74 -8.35 9.60
N TYR A 468 10.44 -7.18 10.16
CA TYR A 468 11.45 -6.25 10.65
C TYR A 468 12.14 -6.73 11.94
N ILE A 469 11.39 -7.33 12.87
CA ILE A 469 11.98 -7.96 14.07
C ILE A 469 12.94 -9.08 13.66
N LEU A 470 12.52 -9.94 12.71
CA LEU A 470 13.31 -11.05 12.20
C LEU A 470 14.59 -10.55 11.51
N GLU A 471 14.52 -9.44 10.78
CA GLU A 471 15.68 -8.79 10.16
C GLU A 471 16.68 -8.29 11.22
N ARG A 472 16.21 -7.55 12.23
CA ARG A 472 17.09 -6.91 13.21
C ARG A 472 17.76 -7.86 14.19
N LEU A 473 17.27 -9.09 14.29
CA LEU A 473 18.00 -10.18 14.95
C LEU A 473 19.26 -10.61 14.18
N CYS A 474 19.52 -10.10 12.97
CA CYS A 474 20.69 -10.43 12.14
C CYS A 474 21.86 -9.43 12.21
N GLU A 475 21.68 -8.22 12.75
CA GLU A 475 22.71 -7.16 12.66
C GLU A 475 24.02 -7.51 13.39
N PHE A 476 24.04 -8.55 14.23
CA PHE A 476 25.25 -8.93 14.95
C PHE A 476 26.17 -9.87 14.17
N TRP A 477 25.65 -10.80 13.35
CA TRP A 477 26.52 -11.75 12.62
C TRP A 477 27.24 -11.10 11.44
N LEU A 478 26.66 -10.06 10.84
CA LEU A 478 27.31 -9.28 9.79
C LEU A 478 28.45 -8.42 10.36
N LEU A 479 28.26 -7.82 11.54
CA LEU A 479 29.30 -7.05 12.23
C LEU A 479 30.38 -7.94 12.87
N VAL A 480 30.02 -9.13 13.35
CA VAL A 480 30.99 -10.15 13.79
C VAL A 480 31.76 -10.71 12.60
N GLY A 481 31.11 -10.95 11.45
CA GLY A 481 31.76 -11.40 10.22
C GLY A 481 32.67 -10.35 9.59
N ILE A 482 32.22 -9.10 9.50
CA ILE A 482 33.03 -7.95 9.05
C ILE A 482 34.17 -7.68 10.05
N GLY A 483 33.90 -7.76 11.35
CA GLY A 483 34.90 -7.64 12.40
C GLY A 483 35.94 -8.76 12.37
N PHE A 484 35.55 -9.99 12.03
CA PHE A 484 36.45 -11.13 11.88
C PHE A 484 37.30 -11.01 10.61
N VAL A 485 36.72 -10.60 9.48
CA VAL A 485 37.46 -10.35 8.24
C VAL A 485 38.44 -9.18 8.39
N LEU A 486 38.01 -8.08 9.02
CA LEU A 486 38.91 -6.96 9.33
C LEU A 486 39.98 -7.36 10.34
N ALA A 487 39.66 -8.16 11.36
CA ALA A 487 40.65 -8.69 12.30
C ALA A 487 41.65 -9.65 11.65
N CYS A 488 41.25 -10.46 10.67
CA CYS A 488 42.17 -11.31 9.90
C CYS A 488 43.08 -10.50 8.99
N VAL A 489 42.55 -9.46 8.33
CA VAL A 489 43.30 -8.56 7.44
C VAL A 489 44.29 -7.68 8.23
N PHE A 490 43.89 -7.14 9.39
CA PHE A 490 44.77 -6.32 10.24
C PHE A 490 45.80 -7.15 11.05
N ASN A 491 45.58 -8.46 11.26
CA ASN A 491 46.54 -9.35 11.93
C ASN A 491 47.36 -10.22 10.94
N GLY A 492 47.35 -9.93 9.64
CA GLY A 492 48.25 -10.55 8.67
C GLY A 492 47.93 -11.99 8.27
N PHE A 493 46.71 -12.49 8.52
CA PHE A 493 46.29 -13.80 8.03
C PHE A 493 45.77 -13.69 6.60
N LEU A 494 46.39 -14.40 5.65
CA LEU A 494 45.86 -14.57 4.30
C LEU A 494 44.51 -15.28 4.38
N VAL A 495 43.46 -14.58 3.95
CA VAL A 495 42.13 -15.18 3.80
C VAL A 495 42.12 -15.92 2.46
N ASP A 496 42.30 -17.23 2.49
CA ASP A 496 42.32 -18.06 1.28
C ASP A 496 41.09 -17.83 0.40
N GLY A 497 41.29 -17.89 -0.92
CA GLY A 497 40.26 -17.60 -1.93
C GLY A 497 38.96 -18.40 -1.77
N PHE A 498 38.99 -19.52 -1.05
CA PHE A 498 37.82 -20.31 -0.68
C PHE A 498 36.90 -19.59 0.31
N MET A 499 37.44 -18.85 1.30
CA MET A 499 36.64 -18.06 2.25
C MET A 499 35.99 -16.87 1.57
N LEU A 500 36.70 -16.19 0.66
CA LEU A 500 36.13 -15.13 -0.17
C LEU A 500 35.07 -15.68 -1.13
N PHE A 501 35.23 -16.90 -1.65
CA PHE A 501 34.25 -17.58 -2.48
C PHE A 501 33.00 -17.97 -1.69
N VAL A 502 33.13 -18.49 -0.45
CA VAL A 502 31.99 -18.78 0.43
C VAL A 502 31.25 -17.49 0.79
N PHE A 503 31.98 -16.40 1.08
CA PHE A 503 31.40 -15.08 1.33
C PHE A 503 30.70 -14.51 0.08
N TRP A 504 31.28 -14.72 -1.10
CA TRP A 504 30.71 -14.35 -2.39
C TRP A 504 29.44 -15.15 -2.73
N VAL A 505 29.42 -16.46 -2.48
CA VAL A 505 28.22 -17.33 -2.63
C VAL A 505 27.13 -16.91 -1.64
N PHE A 506 27.49 -16.57 -0.41
CA PHE A 506 26.55 -16.09 0.62
C PHE A 506 25.90 -14.76 0.23
N ILE A 507 26.66 -13.84 -0.37
CA ILE A 507 26.13 -12.55 -0.88
C ILE A 507 25.34 -12.75 -2.19
N ARG A 508 25.77 -13.63 -3.10
CA ARG A 508 25.05 -13.92 -4.36
C ARG A 508 23.70 -14.59 -4.13
N GLY A 509 23.57 -15.42 -3.09
CA GLY A 509 22.29 -16.01 -2.68
C GLY A 509 21.26 -14.98 -2.20
N VAL A 510 21.71 -13.78 -1.82
CA VAL A 510 20.87 -12.71 -1.24
C VAL A 510 20.40 -11.68 -2.29
N SER A 511 21.09 -11.53 -3.43
CA SER A 511 20.72 -10.53 -4.46
C SER A 511 20.67 -11.09 -5.87
N GLY A 512 19.45 -11.36 -6.36
CA GLY A 512 19.20 -11.62 -7.78
C GLY A 512 19.19 -10.33 -8.61
N ASN A 513 20.04 -10.33 -9.65
CA ASN A 513 20.10 -9.49 -10.86
C ASN A 513 20.19 -7.96 -10.73
N SER A 514 21.42 -7.45 -10.82
CA SER A 514 21.77 -6.18 -11.49
C SER A 514 23.26 -6.20 -11.85
N VAL A 515 23.59 -6.79 -13.00
CA VAL A 515 24.98 -7.02 -13.43
C VAL A 515 25.67 -5.77 -14.00
N HIS A 516 24.93 -4.70 -14.31
CA HIS A 516 25.50 -3.58 -15.07
C HIS A 516 26.05 -2.39 -14.24
N LEU A 517 25.75 -2.30 -12.93
CA LEU A 517 26.25 -1.20 -12.09
C LEU A 517 27.50 -1.56 -11.26
N TRP A 518 27.90 -2.83 -11.24
CA TRP A 518 29.03 -3.30 -10.43
C TRP A 518 30.35 -3.42 -11.21
N TYR A 519 30.31 -3.48 -12.55
CA TYR A 519 31.53 -3.54 -13.36
C TYR A 519 32.40 -2.28 -13.17
N SER A 520 31.79 -1.10 -13.06
CA SER A 520 32.53 0.15 -12.83
C SER A 520 33.13 0.25 -11.42
N SER A 521 32.49 -0.36 -10.42
CA SER A 521 33.02 -0.41 -9.04
C SER A 521 34.13 -1.46 -8.91
N LEU A 522 34.04 -2.59 -9.61
CA LEU A 522 35.08 -3.62 -9.61
C LEU A 522 36.38 -3.15 -10.25
N VAL A 523 36.31 -2.40 -11.36
CA VAL A 523 37.47 -1.78 -12.00
C VAL A 523 38.10 -0.72 -11.09
N TRP A 524 37.27 0.02 -10.33
CA TRP A 524 37.75 1.01 -9.36
C TRP A 524 38.43 0.36 -8.14
N SER A 525 37.84 -0.72 -7.60
CA SER A 525 38.44 -1.47 -6.49
C SER A 525 39.67 -2.28 -6.90
N HIS A 526 39.73 -2.80 -8.13
CA HIS A 526 40.92 -3.48 -8.63
C HIS A 526 42.09 -2.50 -8.81
N ASN A 527 41.83 -1.31 -9.37
CA ASN A 527 42.84 -0.26 -9.47
C ASN A 527 43.28 0.24 -8.09
N LEU A 528 42.38 0.38 -7.12
CA LEU A 528 42.71 0.78 -5.75
C LEU A 528 43.56 -0.28 -5.03
N ILE A 529 43.23 -1.57 -5.19
CA ILE A 529 43.99 -2.69 -4.62
C ILE A 529 45.37 -2.82 -5.29
N CYS A 530 45.48 -2.65 -6.61
CA CYS A 530 46.77 -2.65 -7.30
C CYS A 530 47.65 -1.45 -6.91
N THR A 531 47.05 -0.27 -6.71
CA THR A 531 47.78 0.94 -6.26
C THR A 531 48.24 0.82 -4.80
N LEU A 532 47.45 0.15 -3.95
CA LEU A 532 47.82 -0.13 -2.57
C LEU A 532 48.87 -1.24 -2.47
N SER A 533 48.82 -2.25 -3.34
CA SER A 533 49.84 -3.31 -3.43
C SER A 533 51.19 -2.76 -3.89
N GLN A 534 51.23 -1.87 -4.90
CA GLN A 534 52.47 -1.19 -5.32
C GLN A 534 53.08 -0.31 -4.21
N LYS A 535 52.25 0.37 -3.41
CA LYS A 535 52.72 1.17 -2.26
C LYS A 535 53.22 0.32 -1.08
N LEU A 536 52.76 -0.92 -0.96
CA LEU A 536 53.23 -1.87 0.05
C LEU A 536 54.57 -2.50 -0.35
N ASP A 537 54.81 -2.73 -1.66
CA ASP A 537 56.10 -3.24 -2.15
C ASP A 537 57.22 -2.18 -2.10
N GLU A 538 56.92 -0.90 -2.31
CA GLU A 538 57.90 0.20 -2.14
C GLU A 538 58.31 0.42 -0.67
N HIS A 539 57.43 0.08 0.29
CA HIS A 539 57.72 0.21 1.72
C HIS A 539 58.53 -0.96 2.31
N HIS A 540 58.75 -2.02 1.53
CA HIS A 540 59.55 -3.19 1.92
C HIS A 540 60.94 -3.25 1.24
N SER A 541 61.34 -2.21 0.50
CA SER A 541 62.68 -2.10 -0.14
C SER A 541 63.51 -0.90 0.34
N ILE A 542 63.40 -0.51 1.62
CA ILE A 542 64.36 0.37 2.31
C ILE A 542 64.83 -0.30 3.60
#